data_AF-A0ABD3PNH4-F1
#
_entry.id   AF-A0ABD3PNH4-F1
#
_cell.length_a   1.000
_cell.length_b   1.000
_cell.length_c   1.000
_cell.angle_alpha   90.00
_cell.angle_beta   90.00
_cell.angle_gamma   90.00
#
_symmetry.space_group_name_H-M   'P 1'
#
loop_
_entity.id
_entity.type
_entity.pdbx_description
1 polymer ?
#
loop_
_entity_poly.entity_id
_entity_poly.type
_entity_poly.pdbx_seq_one_letter_code
_entity_poly.pdbx_strand_id
1 'polypeptide(L)'
;MLKRTLFILALTSPHSQAAFLSPRQAVRSPVSLLANSPHDALAELHRPAATSALHARIGDRIDHESRSETTRRTAIQRAVALVTMITSSRVANADVIRSPGRCANGEGSGCESLAEGNELIQSLQRKSLENKAENQREALYAYYMKNYPDVFALSDKRMVMKQDGTFALFSAEEVKDMTKSGRIMIEYPKTKGGRVADLTQKPILVLKK
;
A
#
# COMPACT_ATOMS: atom_id res chain seq x y z
N MET A 1 55.89 18.52 -17.75
CA MET A 1 55.12 19.58 -18.44
C MET A 1 53.89 18.94 -19.10
N LEU A 2 52.73 18.96 -18.44
CA LEU A 2 51.46 18.47 -19.02
C LEU A 2 50.49 19.65 -19.08
N LYS A 3 50.14 20.09 -20.29
CA LYS A 3 49.15 21.15 -20.55
C LYS A 3 47.74 20.56 -20.36
N ARG A 4 47.01 21.04 -19.34
CA ARG A 4 45.57 20.81 -19.17
C ARG A 4 44.82 21.87 -19.98
N THR A 5 44.13 21.45 -21.03
CA THR A 5 43.21 22.28 -21.80
C THR A 5 41.84 22.24 -21.12
N LEU A 6 41.41 23.39 -20.60
CA LEU A 6 40.12 23.61 -19.96
C LEU A 6 39.11 24.03 -21.05
N PHE A 7 38.09 23.21 -21.32
CA PHE A 7 36.99 23.57 -22.21
C PHE A 7 35.83 24.12 -21.35
N ILE A 8 35.58 25.43 -21.46
CA ILE A 8 34.42 26.10 -20.87
C ILE A 8 33.32 26.10 -21.94
N LEU A 9 32.27 25.30 -21.74
CA LEU A 9 31.03 25.39 -22.52
C LEU A 9 30.08 26.35 -21.81
N ALA A 10 30.00 27.57 -22.34
CA ALA A 10 28.93 28.51 -22.04
C ALA A 10 27.69 28.12 -22.85
N LEU A 11 26.64 27.64 -22.18
CA LEU A 11 25.31 27.47 -22.76
C LEU A 11 24.40 28.57 -22.21
N THR A 12 24.31 29.66 -22.96
CA THR A 12 23.22 30.63 -22.87
C THR A 12 22.06 30.11 -23.71
N SER A 13 20.86 30.00 -23.12
CA SER A 13 19.63 29.92 -23.92
C SER A 13 18.62 30.95 -23.41
N PRO A 14 18.07 31.80 -24.30
CA PRO A 14 17.22 32.92 -23.92
C PRO A 14 15.73 32.52 -23.86
N HIS A 15 14.99 33.38 -23.17
CA HIS A 15 13.55 33.55 -23.16
C HIS A 15 12.74 32.96 -24.33
N SER A 16 11.61 32.32 -23.98
CA SER A 16 10.39 32.38 -24.78
C SER A 16 9.21 32.70 -23.88
N GLN A 17 8.65 33.89 -24.10
CA GLN A 17 7.35 34.34 -23.60
C GLN A 17 6.25 34.00 -24.63
N ALA A 18 5.01 34.02 -24.15
CA ALA A 18 3.73 34.08 -24.88
C ALA A 18 3.22 32.73 -25.44
N ALA A 19 1.92 32.43 -25.48
CA ALA A 19 0.74 33.26 -25.32
C ALA A 19 -0.45 32.44 -24.78
N PHE A 20 -1.31 33.14 -24.04
CA PHE A 20 -2.74 32.88 -23.90
C PHE A 20 -3.38 32.56 -25.25
N LEU A 21 -4.29 31.57 -25.29
CA LEU A 21 -5.57 31.63 -26.03
C LEU A 21 -6.43 30.41 -25.67
N SER A 22 -7.56 30.68 -25.01
CA SER A 22 -8.72 29.78 -24.96
C SER A 22 -9.57 30.04 -26.21
N PRO A 23 -10.26 29.02 -26.74
CA PRO A 23 -11.72 29.14 -26.66
C PRO A 23 -12.45 27.82 -26.39
N ARG A 24 -13.56 27.99 -25.66
CA ARG A 24 -14.73 27.12 -25.59
C ARG A 24 -15.04 26.47 -26.95
N GLN A 25 -15.15 25.15 -26.98
CA GLN A 25 -16.03 24.48 -27.92
C GLN A 25 -17.01 23.60 -27.15
N ALA A 26 -18.26 24.05 -27.14
CA ALA A 26 -19.42 23.27 -26.80
C ALA A 26 -19.73 22.37 -28.00
N VAL A 27 -19.66 21.04 -27.81
CA VAL A 27 -20.25 20.08 -28.74
C VAL A 27 -21.36 19.34 -28.01
N ARG A 28 -22.58 19.58 -28.49
CA ARG A 28 -23.80 18.86 -28.14
C ARG A 28 -23.88 17.56 -28.95
N SER A 29 -24.65 16.62 -28.37
CA SER A 29 -25.44 15.55 -29.02
C SER A 29 -24.81 14.15 -29.03
N PRO A 30 -25.61 13.07 -29.19
CA PRO A 30 -26.96 12.81 -28.68
C PRO A 30 -27.07 11.46 -27.95
N VAL A 31 -28.22 11.28 -27.30
CA VAL A 31 -28.78 10.06 -26.73
C VAL A 31 -28.75 8.88 -27.71
N SER A 32 -28.26 7.73 -27.26
CA SER A 32 -28.59 6.41 -27.81
C SER A 32 -28.92 5.45 -26.67
N LEU A 33 -30.22 5.33 -26.40
CA LEU A 33 -30.83 4.16 -25.77
C LEU A 33 -30.64 2.95 -26.70
N LEU A 34 -30.01 1.89 -26.24
CA LEU A 34 -30.32 0.54 -26.72
C LEU A 34 -30.20 -0.44 -25.56
N ALA A 35 -31.35 -0.98 -25.21
CA ALA A 35 -31.55 -2.16 -24.39
C ALA A 35 -30.78 -3.35 -24.99
N ASN A 36 -30.28 -4.24 -24.11
CA ASN A 36 -30.34 -5.69 -24.28
C ASN A 36 -29.84 -6.38 -23.00
N SER A 37 -30.79 -7.01 -22.31
CA SER A 37 -30.64 -8.18 -21.44
C SER A 37 -31.46 -9.29 -22.09
N PRO A 38 -31.44 -10.55 -21.61
CA PRO A 38 -30.39 -11.37 -21.01
C PRO A 38 -30.18 -12.63 -21.91
N HIS A 39 -29.22 -13.53 -21.63
CA HIS A 39 -29.42 -14.97 -21.87
C HIS A 39 -28.29 -15.84 -21.29
N ASP A 40 -28.76 -16.92 -20.69
CA ASP A 40 -28.14 -18.09 -20.11
C ASP A 40 -27.11 -18.83 -20.98
N ALA A 41 -26.10 -19.42 -20.33
CA ALA A 41 -25.48 -20.73 -20.57
C ALA A 41 -24.33 -20.87 -19.54
N LEU A 42 -24.37 -21.65 -18.45
CA LEU A 42 -24.50 -23.11 -18.26
C LEU A 42 -23.53 -23.98 -19.08
N ALA A 43 -22.92 -24.94 -18.35
CA ALA A 43 -21.95 -26.01 -18.74
C ALA A 43 -20.49 -25.53 -18.90
N GLU A 44 -19.44 -26.15 -18.36
CA GLU A 44 -19.05 -27.56 -18.10
C GLU A 44 -17.99 -27.53 -16.97
N LEU A 45 -18.08 -28.24 -15.84
CA LEU A 45 -17.85 -29.67 -15.55
C LEU A 45 -16.55 -30.30 -16.14
N HIS A 46 -15.80 -30.95 -15.23
CA HIS A 46 -14.69 -31.91 -15.39
C HIS A 46 -13.26 -31.37 -15.60
N ARG A 47 -12.20 -31.86 -14.94
CA ARG A 47 -11.95 -32.78 -13.80
C ARG A 47 -10.43 -32.72 -13.48
N PRO A 48 -9.96 -33.34 -12.37
CA PRO A 48 -8.67 -33.08 -11.71
C PRO A 48 -7.56 -34.09 -12.06
N ALA A 49 -6.42 -33.93 -11.37
CA ALA A 49 -5.25 -34.81 -11.15
C ALA A 49 -3.95 -34.14 -11.67
N ALA A 50 -2.80 -34.16 -11.01
CA ALA A 50 -2.32 -34.99 -9.91
C ALA A 50 -1.07 -34.34 -9.28
N THR A 51 -0.77 -34.71 -8.03
CA THR A 51 0.59 -34.97 -7.44
C THR A 51 1.59 -33.80 -7.37
N SER A 52 2.40 -33.58 -6.34
CA SER A 52 2.83 -34.37 -5.17
C SER A 52 3.71 -33.47 -4.27
N ALA A 53 4.05 -34.00 -3.10
CA ALA A 53 5.13 -33.61 -2.18
C ALA A 53 4.76 -32.55 -1.12
N LEU A 54 4.31 -32.94 0.08
CA LEU A 54 5.09 -33.52 1.19
C LEU A 54 5.92 -32.45 1.93
N HIS A 55 5.26 -31.72 2.83
CA HIS A 55 5.87 -31.23 4.07
C HIS A 55 4.86 -31.36 5.20
N ALA A 56 4.94 -32.51 5.88
CA ALA A 56 4.41 -32.68 7.21
C ALA A 56 5.29 -31.88 8.19
N ARG A 57 4.69 -31.07 9.06
CA ARG A 57 4.69 -31.26 10.52
C ARG A 57 4.35 -29.98 11.29
N ILE A 58 3.40 -30.17 12.20
CA ILE A 58 3.29 -29.55 13.54
C ILE A 58 2.81 -28.09 13.54
N GLY A 59 1.51 -27.95 13.78
CA GLY A 59 0.87 -26.72 14.23
C GLY A 59 -0.42 -27.12 14.92
N ASP A 60 -0.36 -27.24 16.25
CA ASP A 60 -1.43 -27.75 17.08
C ASP A 60 -2.74 -26.97 16.92
N ARG A 61 -3.74 -27.79 16.67
CA ARG A 61 -5.18 -27.63 16.83
C ARG A 61 -5.52 -26.97 18.18
N ILE A 62 -5.86 -25.68 18.17
CA ILE A 62 -6.69 -25.08 19.22
C ILE A 62 -8.10 -24.99 18.65
N ASP A 63 -8.84 -26.09 18.80
CA ASP A 63 -10.28 -26.09 18.67
C ASP A 63 -10.84 -25.42 19.94
N HIS A 64 -11.19 -24.14 19.85
CA HIS A 64 -11.98 -23.46 20.90
C HIS A 64 -13.40 -23.20 20.39
N GLU A 65 -14.11 -24.28 20.06
CA GLU A 65 -15.55 -24.27 19.91
C GLU A 65 -16.19 -24.57 21.25
N SER A 66 -16.62 -23.52 21.95
CA SER A 66 -17.63 -23.66 23.00
C SER A 66 -18.69 -22.58 22.78
N ARG A 67 -19.67 -22.92 21.93
CA ARG A 67 -21.00 -22.32 21.98
C ARG A 67 -21.63 -22.74 23.30
N SER A 68 -21.40 -21.95 24.35
CA SER A 68 -22.23 -21.97 25.54
C SER A 68 -23.34 -20.95 25.36
N GLU A 69 -24.55 -21.43 25.06
CA GLU A 69 -25.79 -20.66 25.23
C GLU A 69 -26.03 -20.47 26.73
N THR A 70 -25.28 -19.55 27.34
CA THR A 70 -25.49 -19.14 28.73
C THR A 70 -26.12 -17.75 28.76
N THR A 71 -27.43 -17.78 28.97
CA THR A 71 -28.31 -16.76 29.56
C THR A 71 -27.62 -15.49 30.05
N ARG A 72 -27.79 -14.40 29.29
CA ARG A 72 -27.19 -13.07 29.46
C ARG A 72 -27.44 -12.35 30.80
N ARG A 73 -28.13 -12.94 31.77
CA ARG A 73 -28.53 -12.25 33.02
C ARG A 73 -27.74 -12.64 34.27
N THR A 74 -26.94 -13.71 34.25
CA THR A 74 -26.21 -14.19 35.45
C THR A 74 -24.72 -13.88 35.47
N ALA A 75 -24.13 -13.37 34.37
CA ALA A 75 -22.70 -13.05 34.29
C ALA A 75 -22.30 -11.70 34.90
N ILE A 76 -23.26 -10.79 35.16
CA ILE A 76 -22.96 -9.43 35.66
C ILE A 76 -22.65 -9.41 37.16
N GLN A 77 -23.13 -10.38 37.95
CA GLN A 77 -22.99 -10.35 39.41
C GLN A 77 -21.70 -10.99 39.97
N ARG A 78 -20.94 -11.76 39.17
CA ARG A 78 -19.69 -12.40 39.63
C ARG A 78 -18.41 -11.66 39.22
N ALA A 79 -18.52 -10.55 38.48
CA ALA A 79 -17.37 -9.81 37.97
C ALA A 79 -16.83 -8.71 38.92
N VAL A 80 -17.39 -8.55 40.13
CA VAL A 80 -17.01 -7.43 41.03
C VAL A 80 -15.92 -7.82 42.04
N ALA A 81 -15.67 -9.10 42.31
CA ALA A 81 -14.76 -9.54 43.38
C ALA A 81 -13.32 -9.88 42.94
N LEU A 82 -13.00 -9.81 41.64
CA LEU A 82 -11.69 -10.21 41.10
C LEU A 82 -10.94 -9.05 40.40
N VAL A 83 -11.18 -7.81 40.84
CA VAL A 83 -10.55 -6.59 40.25
C VAL A 83 -9.53 -5.94 41.19
N THR A 84 -9.33 -6.46 42.41
CA THR A 84 -8.47 -5.80 43.42
C THR A 84 -7.02 -6.31 43.49
N MET A 85 -6.57 -7.23 42.62
CA MET A 85 -5.18 -7.75 42.68
C MET A 85 -4.26 -7.33 41.52
N ILE A 86 -4.66 -6.39 40.65
CA ILE A 86 -3.81 -5.90 39.53
C ILE A 86 -3.50 -4.40 39.65
N THR A 87 -3.29 -3.89 40.88
CA THR A 87 -2.89 -2.48 41.09
C THR A 87 -1.47 -2.30 41.59
N SER A 88 -0.69 -3.37 41.72
CA SER A 88 0.76 -3.27 42.00
C SER A 88 1.59 -3.33 40.70
N SER A 89 1.15 -2.58 39.69
CA SER A 89 2.02 -2.18 38.59
C SER A 89 3.02 -1.21 39.19
N ARG A 90 4.16 -1.73 39.69
CA ARG A 90 5.34 -0.90 39.91
C ARG A 90 5.49 -0.08 38.64
N VAL A 91 5.43 1.23 38.76
CA VAL A 91 5.70 2.16 37.66
C VAL A 91 7.11 1.82 37.22
N ALA A 92 7.21 0.96 36.21
CA ALA A 92 8.44 0.77 35.48
C ALA A 92 8.63 2.12 34.80
N ASN A 93 9.41 2.98 35.46
CA ASN A 93 10.03 4.12 34.82
C ASN A 93 10.92 3.50 33.76
N ALA A 94 10.33 3.19 32.60
CA ALA A 94 11.08 2.93 31.39
C ALA A 94 11.82 4.23 31.16
N ASP A 95 13.06 4.27 31.63
CA ASP A 95 13.96 5.37 31.34
C ASP A 95 13.95 5.50 29.83
N VAL A 96 13.42 6.63 29.35
CA VAL A 96 13.27 6.85 27.92
C VAL A 96 14.70 6.94 27.43
N ILE A 97 15.20 5.86 26.84
CA ILE A 97 16.55 5.79 26.26
C ILE A 97 16.59 6.85 25.15
N ARG A 98 17.02 8.05 25.53
CA ARG A 98 17.26 9.16 24.62
C ARG A 98 18.70 9.00 24.19
N SER A 99 18.91 8.34 23.06
CA SER A 99 20.23 8.31 22.47
C SER A 99 20.73 9.72 22.20
N PRO A 100 22.03 9.99 22.37
CA PRO A 100 22.66 11.24 22.00
C PRO A 100 22.72 11.34 20.46
N GLY A 101 21.60 11.62 19.82
CA GLY A 101 21.54 11.82 18.36
C GLY A 101 20.23 11.33 17.74
N ARG A 102 20.10 11.56 16.43
CA ARG A 102 19.00 11.03 15.64
C ARG A 102 19.43 9.72 15.00
N CYS A 103 18.56 8.71 15.04
CA CYS A 103 18.67 7.51 14.23
C CYS A 103 17.31 7.25 13.60
N ALA A 104 17.24 7.30 12.27
CA ALA A 104 16.00 7.03 11.54
C ALA A 104 16.33 6.16 10.32
N ASN A 105 15.59 5.07 10.16
CA ASN A 105 15.81 4.09 9.09
C ASN A 105 17.25 3.55 9.02
N GLY A 106 17.93 3.44 10.17
CA GLY A 106 19.32 2.97 10.25
C GLY A 106 20.38 4.02 9.90
N GLU A 107 20.01 5.30 9.80
CA GLU A 107 20.94 6.40 9.49
C GLU A 107 20.91 7.50 10.57
N GLY A 108 22.08 8.06 10.87
CA GLY A 108 22.26 9.22 11.72
C GLY A 108 23.28 9.01 12.85
N SER A 109 23.69 10.12 13.48
CA SER A 109 24.76 10.12 14.48
C SER A 109 24.42 9.32 15.75
N GLY A 110 23.14 9.07 16.03
CA GLY A 110 22.70 8.31 17.19
C GLY A 110 22.63 6.79 16.97
N CYS A 111 22.78 6.29 15.73
CA CYS A 111 22.57 4.86 15.47
C CYS A 111 23.62 3.97 16.12
N GLU A 112 24.88 4.37 16.12
CA GLU A 112 25.98 3.63 16.76
C GLU A 112 25.80 3.59 18.28
N SER A 113 25.47 4.73 18.89
CA SER A 113 25.19 4.80 20.33
C SER A 113 23.94 4.00 20.72
N LEU A 114 22.92 3.91 19.87
CA LEU A 114 21.75 3.05 20.11
C LEU A 114 22.05 1.56 20.00
N ALA A 115 23.06 1.20 19.20
CA ALA A 115 23.45 -0.18 19.07
C ALA A 115 24.24 -0.65 20.29
N GLU A 116 24.95 0.24 20.99
CA GLU A 116 25.77 -0.09 22.17
C GLU A 116 26.71 -1.30 21.94
N GLY A 117 27.21 -1.44 20.71
CA GLY A 117 28.05 -2.58 20.29
C GLY A 117 27.31 -3.89 20.04
N ASN A 118 25.97 -3.92 20.12
CA ASN A 118 25.16 -5.10 19.85
C ASN A 118 25.08 -5.39 18.34
N GLU A 119 25.66 -6.52 17.92
CA GLU A 119 25.71 -6.93 16.52
C GLU A 119 24.32 -7.13 15.89
N LEU A 120 23.35 -7.64 16.64
CA LEU A 120 21.99 -7.84 16.14
C LEU A 120 21.35 -6.48 15.80
N ILE A 121 21.46 -5.48 16.68
CA ILE A 121 20.90 -4.15 16.43
C ILE A 121 21.57 -3.48 15.22
N GLN A 122 22.90 -3.60 15.10
CA GLN A 122 23.62 -3.09 13.92
C GLN A 122 23.15 -3.75 12.62
N SER A 123 22.94 -5.08 12.64
CA SER A 123 22.43 -5.80 11.47
C SER A 123 21.02 -5.34 11.06
N LEU A 124 20.15 -5.05 12.03
CA LEU A 124 18.82 -4.53 11.80
C LEU A 124 18.85 -3.10 11.26
N GLN A 125 19.71 -2.24 11.79
CA GLN A 125 19.92 -0.88 11.29
C GLN A 125 20.42 -0.90 9.83
N ARG A 126 21.41 -1.75 9.51
CA ARG A 126 21.90 -1.92 8.14
C ARG A 126 20.80 -2.40 7.18
N LYS A 127 20.04 -3.42 7.58
CA LYS A 127 18.90 -3.91 6.80
C LYS A 127 17.82 -2.82 6.62
N SER A 128 17.60 -2.00 7.63
CA SER A 128 16.67 -0.85 7.51
C SER A 128 17.19 0.19 6.52
N LEU A 129 18.51 0.42 6.47
CA LEU A 129 19.14 1.34 5.53
C LEU A 129 19.04 0.84 4.09
N GLU A 130 19.31 -0.45 3.88
CA GLU A 130 19.18 -1.12 2.57
C GLU A 130 17.74 -1.01 2.01
N ASN A 131 16.73 -1.17 2.87
CA ASN A 131 15.32 -1.08 2.47
C ASN A 131 14.75 0.34 2.49
N LYS A 132 15.53 1.35 2.89
CA LYS A 132 15.04 2.73 3.07
C LYS A 132 14.42 3.29 1.79
N ALA A 133 15.12 3.15 0.66
CA ALA A 133 14.68 3.71 -0.61
C ALA A 133 13.38 3.07 -1.10
N GLU A 134 13.26 1.74 -0.96
CA GLU A 134 12.05 1.01 -1.33
C GLU A 134 10.87 1.40 -0.43
N ASN A 135 11.06 1.42 0.89
CA ASN A 135 10.04 1.84 1.85
C ASN A 135 9.56 3.28 1.59
N GLN A 136 10.47 4.19 1.27
CA GLN A 136 10.12 5.58 0.93
C GLN A 136 9.31 5.66 -0.36
N ARG A 137 9.69 4.89 -1.39
CA ARG A 137 8.95 4.82 -2.65
C ARG A 137 7.54 4.24 -2.43
N GLU A 138 7.41 3.15 -1.68
CA GLU A 138 6.12 2.56 -1.34
C GLU A 138 5.23 3.53 -0.56
N ALA A 139 5.80 4.24 0.43
CA ALA A 139 5.06 5.24 1.20
C ALA A 139 4.55 6.39 0.31
N LEU A 140 5.36 6.85 -0.63
CA LEU A 140 4.94 7.87 -1.62
C LEU A 140 3.84 7.35 -2.54
N TYR A 141 3.93 6.10 -3.01
CA TYR A 141 2.88 5.50 -3.84
C TYR A 141 1.57 5.35 -3.08
N ALA A 142 1.62 4.88 -1.84
CA ALA A 142 0.45 4.81 -0.97
C ALA A 142 -0.17 6.19 -0.75
N TYR A 143 0.66 7.24 -0.58
CA TYR A 143 0.19 8.61 -0.46
C TYR A 143 -0.54 9.08 -1.74
N TYR A 144 0.01 8.83 -2.92
CA TYR A 144 -0.64 9.20 -4.18
C TYR A 144 -1.98 8.48 -4.37
N MET A 145 -2.02 7.17 -4.11
CA MET A 145 -3.23 6.35 -4.23
C MET A 145 -4.32 6.71 -3.23
N LYS A 146 -3.96 7.24 -2.06
CA LYS A 146 -4.94 7.66 -1.07
C LYS A 146 -5.56 9.03 -1.38
N ASN A 147 -4.76 9.97 -1.90
CA ASN A 147 -5.18 11.38 -1.97
C ASN A 147 -5.67 11.83 -3.36
N TYR A 148 -5.20 11.21 -4.44
CA TYR A 148 -5.44 11.71 -5.80
C TYR A 148 -6.57 11.05 -6.61
N PRO A 149 -7.14 9.86 -6.27
CA PRO A 149 -8.26 9.33 -7.04
C PRO A 149 -9.45 10.28 -7.14
N ASP A 150 -9.73 11.03 -6.06
CA ASP A 150 -10.87 11.94 -6.00
C ASP A 150 -10.64 13.24 -6.77
N VAL A 151 -9.38 13.67 -6.89
CA VAL A 151 -9.00 14.82 -7.74
C VAL A 151 -9.33 14.53 -9.20
N PHE A 152 -9.07 13.31 -9.65
CA PHE A 152 -9.35 12.90 -11.01
C PHE A 152 -10.79 12.45 -11.22
N ALA A 153 -11.56 12.15 -10.17
CA ALA A 153 -12.96 11.77 -10.29
C ALA A 153 -13.86 12.88 -10.86
N LEU A 154 -13.44 14.15 -10.76
CA LEU A 154 -14.12 15.28 -11.40
C LEU A 154 -13.84 15.38 -12.91
N SER A 155 -12.77 14.75 -13.38
CA SER A 155 -12.49 14.57 -14.81
C SER A 155 -13.01 13.21 -15.24
N ASP A 156 -13.39 13.02 -16.51
CA ASP A 156 -13.78 11.69 -17.05
C ASP A 156 -12.60 10.70 -17.15
N LYS A 157 -11.56 10.90 -16.34
CA LYS A 157 -10.33 10.15 -16.30
C LYS A 157 -10.20 9.39 -14.99
N ARG A 158 -9.64 8.20 -15.09
CA ARG A 158 -9.33 7.32 -13.98
C ARG A 158 -7.82 7.10 -13.95
N MET A 159 -7.26 7.22 -12.75
CA MET A 159 -5.85 6.93 -12.52
C MET A 159 -5.64 5.42 -12.39
N VAL A 160 -4.71 4.88 -13.17
CA VAL A 160 -4.34 3.47 -13.19
C VAL A 160 -2.82 3.38 -12.98
N MET A 161 -2.39 2.50 -12.08
CA MET A 161 -0.98 2.22 -11.83
C MET A 161 -0.45 1.26 -12.89
N LYS A 162 0.64 1.65 -13.55
CA LYS A 162 1.40 0.77 -14.45
C LYS A 162 2.32 -0.13 -13.64
N GLN A 163 2.87 -1.15 -14.29
CA GLN A 163 3.78 -2.10 -13.64
C GLN A 163 5.15 -1.56 -13.27
N ASP A 164 5.55 -0.46 -13.89
CA ASP A 164 6.75 0.28 -13.53
C ASP A 164 6.57 1.09 -12.23
N GLY A 165 5.35 1.08 -11.65
CA GLY A 165 4.97 1.87 -10.48
C GLY A 165 4.61 3.32 -10.81
N THR A 166 4.62 3.71 -12.09
CA THR A 166 4.14 5.03 -12.52
C THR A 166 2.62 5.04 -12.65
N PHE A 167 2.03 6.23 -12.65
CA PHE A 167 0.59 6.41 -12.79
C PHE A 167 0.26 7.00 -14.15
N ALA A 168 -0.80 6.49 -14.78
CA ALA A 168 -1.34 7.06 -16.00
C ALA A 168 -2.84 7.32 -15.85
N LEU A 169 -3.32 8.33 -16.55
CA LEU A 169 -4.73 8.69 -16.61
C LEU A 169 -5.33 8.13 -17.89
N PHE A 170 -6.37 7.32 -17.74
CA PHE A 170 -7.14 6.75 -18.84
C PHE A 170 -8.56 7.28 -18.77
N SER A 171 -9.24 7.38 -19.91
CA SER A 171 -10.68 7.69 -19.92
C SER A 171 -11.50 6.57 -19.26
N ALA A 172 -12.71 6.90 -18.80
CA ALA A 172 -13.62 5.91 -18.23
C ALA A 172 -13.96 4.77 -19.20
N GLU A 173 -14.05 5.06 -20.49
CA GLU A 173 -14.32 4.08 -21.56
C GLU A 173 -13.13 3.11 -21.73
N GLU A 174 -11.91 3.64 -21.84
CA GLU A 174 -10.69 2.82 -21.95
C GLU A 174 -10.52 1.91 -20.72
N VAL A 175 -10.78 2.42 -19.52
CA VAL A 175 -10.72 1.58 -18.31
C VAL A 175 -11.75 0.48 -18.36
N LYS A 176 -13.00 0.76 -18.77
CA LYS A 176 -14.04 -0.25 -18.91
C LYS A 176 -13.64 -1.36 -19.88
N ASP A 177 -13.06 -0.99 -21.02
CA ASP A 177 -12.62 -1.95 -22.03
C ASP A 177 -11.41 -2.75 -21.56
N MET A 178 -10.43 -2.11 -20.91
CA MET A 178 -9.29 -2.80 -20.31
C MET A 178 -9.68 -3.72 -19.15
N THR A 179 -10.71 -3.37 -18.37
CA THR A 179 -11.26 -4.25 -17.33
C THR A 179 -11.96 -5.46 -17.95
N LYS A 180 -12.77 -5.27 -18.99
CA LYS A 180 -13.39 -6.38 -19.73
C LYS A 180 -12.37 -7.32 -20.36
N SER A 181 -11.28 -6.76 -20.89
CA SER A 181 -10.18 -7.54 -21.48
C SER A 181 -9.26 -8.17 -20.43
N GLY A 182 -9.53 -8.02 -19.13
CA GLY A 182 -8.69 -8.56 -18.05
C GLY A 182 -7.29 -7.94 -17.94
N ARG A 183 -7.07 -6.77 -18.54
CA ARG A 183 -5.80 -6.04 -18.50
C ARG A 183 -5.68 -5.16 -17.25
N ILE A 184 -6.78 -4.79 -16.62
CA ILE A 184 -6.76 -4.10 -15.33
C ILE A 184 -7.17 -5.06 -14.22
N MET A 185 -6.36 -5.12 -13.17
CA MET A 185 -6.64 -5.81 -11.93
C MET A 185 -6.97 -4.79 -10.84
N ILE A 186 -7.94 -5.15 -9.99
CA ILE A 186 -8.29 -4.36 -8.81
C ILE A 186 -7.44 -4.89 -7.65
N GLU A 187 -6.53 -4.07 -7.13
CA GLU A 187 -5.69 -4.40 -5.99
C GLU A 187 -6.10 -3.57 -4.77
N TYR A 188 -6.09 -4.18 -3.59
CA TYR A 188 -6.33 -3.47 -2.35
C TYR A 188 -5.00 -3.06 -1.73
N PRO A 189 -4.82 -1.78 -1.33
CA PRO A 189 -3.63 -1.34 -0.61
C PRO A 189 -3.39 -2.24 0.60
N LYS A 190 -2.13 -2.58 0.86
CA LYS A 190 -1.75 -3.39 2.01
C LYS A 190 -1.11 -2.53 3.09
N THR A 191 -1.38 -2.85 4.34
CA THR A 191 -0.78 -2.22 5.53
C THR A 191 0.12 -3.21 6.29
N LYS A 192 0.84 -2.68 7.28
CA LYS A 192 1.74 -3.46 8.17
C LYS A 192 2.81 -4.24 7.39
N GLY A 193 3.47 -3.57 6.44
CA GLY A 193 4.52 -4.17 5.60
C GLY A 193 3.97 -5.22 4.63
N GLY A 194 2.83 -4.93 3.98
CA GLY A 194 2.28 -5.80 2.95
C GLY A 194 1.51 -7.03 3.45
N ARG A 195 1.29 -7.18 4.76
CA ARG A 195 0.70 -8.38 5.36
C ARG A 195 -0.83 -8.40 5.40
N VAL A 196 -1.45 -7.23 5.53
CA VAL A 196 -2.90 -7.12 5.73
C VAL A 196 -3.47 -6.21 4.67
N ALA A 197 -4.48 -6.66 3.93
CA ALA A 197 -5.21 -5.79 3.01
C ALA A 197 -6.02 -4.76 3.81
N ASP A 198 -5.87 -3.48 3.48
CA ASP A 198 -6.60 -2.39 4.12
C ASP A 198 -7.89 -2.11 3.37
N LEU A 199 -8.96 -2.78 3.81
CA LEU A 199 -10.30 -2.65 3.24
C LEU A 199 -10.93 -1.27 3.50
N THR A 200 -10.33 -0.43 4.35
CA THR A 200 -10.80 0.93 4.59
C THR A 200 -10.39 1.88 3.45
N GLN A 201 -9.42 1.48 2.63
CA GLN A 201 -8.95 2.26 1.49
C GLN A 201 -9.66 1.84 0.21
N LYS A 202 -9.85 2.81 -0.70
CA LYS A 202 -10.39 2.55 -2.02
C LYS A 202 -9.44 1.63 -2.79
N PRO A 203 -9.95 0.65 -3.53
CA PRO A 203 -9.10 -0.22 -4.32
C PRO A 203 -8.42 0.57 -5.44
N ILE A 204 -7.21 0.14 -5.80
CA ILE A 204 -6.41 0.71 -6.86
C ILE A 204 -6.53 -0.13 -8.13
N LEU A 205 -6.52 0.54 -9.28
CA LEU A 205 -6.53 -0.11 -10.59
C LEU A 205 -5.08 -0.29 -11.05
N VAL A 206 -4.68 -1.53 -11.33
CA VAL A 206 -3.30 -1.89 -11.71
C VAL A 206 -3.30 -2.56 -13.08
N LEU A 207 -2.43 -2.11 -13.98
CA LEU A 207 -2.29 -2.68 -15.32
C LEU A 207 -1.49 -4.00 -15.25
N LYS A 208 -2.09 -5.08 -15.73
CA LYS A 208 -1.46 -6.40 -15.90
C LYS A 208 -0.58 -6.44 -17.16
N LYS A 209 0.37 -7.36 -17.16
CA LYS A 209 1.39 -7.55 -18.20
C LYS A 209 0.79 -8.37 -19.32
#